data_AF-A0A2A5B033-F1
#
_entry.id   AF-A0A2A5B033-F1
#
_cell.length_a   1.000
_cell.length_b   1.000
_cell.length_c   1.000
_cell.angle_alpha   90.00
_cell.angle_beta   90.00
_cell.angle_gamma   90.00
#
_symmetry.space_group_name_H-M   'P 1'
#
loop_
_entity.id
_entity.type
_entity.pdbx_description
1 polymer ?
#
loop_
_entity_poly.entity_id
_entity_poly.type
_entity_poly.pdbx_seq_one_letter_code
_entity_poly.pdbx_strand_id
1 'polypeptide(L)' 'MKNSMSVLRLLAYIEGISFIALLGVAMPLKYYYDKPEAVKIIGMAHGILFMLYTINLLIIQGKLILFSQTNLR' A
#
# COMPACT_ATOMS: atom_id res chain seq x y z
N MET A 1 -9.45 -4.69 -21.18
CA MET A 1 -8.53 -4.99 -20.05
C MET A 1 -8.25 -3.68 -19.31
N LYS A 2 -8.90 -3.39 -18.18
CA LYS A 2 -8.72 -2.13 -17.45
C LYS A 2 -7.33 -2.16 -16.77
N ASN A 3 -6.34 -1.61 -17.44
CA ASN A 3 -4.96 -1.29 -17.02
C ASN A 3 -4.55 -1.79 -15.62
N SER A 4 -3.96 -2.99 -15.52
CA SER A 4 -3.36 -3.48 -14.25
C SER A 4 -2.36 -2.48 -13.64
N MET A 5 -1.70 -1.69 -14.50
CA MET A 5 -0.81 -0.60 -14.10
C MET A 5 -1.54 0.60 -13.45
N SER A 6 -2.79 0.88 -13.81
CA SER A 6 -3.55 1.98 -13.18
C SER A 6 -4.02 1.61 -11.78
N VAL A 7 -4.34 0.32 -11.54
CA VAL A 7 -4.72 -0.17 -10.21
C VAL A 7 -3.55 -0.10 -9.24
N LEU A 8 -2.35 -0.52 -9.68
CA LEU A 8 -1.13 -0.38 -8.87
C LEU A 8 -0.81 1.08 -8.52
N ARG A 9 -0.92 2.00 -9.50
CA ARG A 9 -0.70 3.43 -9.23
C ARG A 9 -1.70 3.98 -8.23
N LEU A 10 -2.98 3.63 -8.36
CA LEU A 10 -4.01 4.05 -7.41
C LEU A 10 -3.72 3.54 -6.00
N LEU A 11 -3.42 2.24 -5.86
CA LEU A 11 -3.07 1.64 -4.57
C LEU A 11 -1.81 2.27 -3.97
N ALA A 12 -0.79 2.55 -4.78
CA ALA A 12 0.43 3.22 -4.34
C ALA A 12 0.17 4.64 -3.80
N TYR A 13 -0.70 5.42 -4.47
CA TYR A 13 -1.07 6.74 -3.99
C TYR A 13 -1.86 6.67 -2.68
N ILE A 14 -2.83 5.76 -2.59
CA ILE A 14 -3.60 5.55 -1.36
C ILE A 14 -2.68 5.13 -0.20
N GLU A 15 -1.69 4.28 -0.48
CA GLU A 15 -0.70 3.86 0.51
C GLU A 15 0.24 4.98 0.95
N GLY A 16 0.69 5.82 0.02
CA GLY A 16 1.46 7.01 0.39
C GLY A 16 0.67 7.97 1.28
N ILE A 17 -0.62 8.16 0.98
CA ILE A 17 -1.51 9.01 1.78
C ILE A 17 -1.78 8.38 3.16
N SER A 18 -2.03 7.06 3.24
CA SER A 18 -2.27 6.36 4.51
C SER A 18 -1.02 6.38 5.40
N PHE A 19 0.18 6.29 4.81
CA PHE A 19 1.45 6.43 5.51
C PHE A 19 1.67 7.84 6.07
N ILE A 20 1.41 8.87 5.27
CA ILE A 20 1.48 10.27 5.72
C ILE A 20 0.45 10.53 6.83
N ALA A 21 -0.76 9.98 6.75
CA ALA A 21 -1.75 10.11 7.81
C ALA A 21 -1.29 9.41 9.11
N LEU A 22 -0.67 8.23 9.01
CA LEU A 22 -0.14 7.50 10.17
C LEU A 22 0.99 8.27 10.87
N LEU A 23 1.97 8.76 10.12
CA LEU A 23 3.12 9.47 10.70
C LEU A 23 2.82 10.93 11.02
N GLY A 24 2.06 11.61 10.18
CA GLY A 24 1.78 13.04 10.28
C GLY A 24 0.61 13.38 11.22
N VAL A 25 -0.32 12.44 11.46
CA VAL A 25 -1.47 12.67 12.36
C VAL A 25 -1.43 11.72 13.54
N ALA A 26 -1.35 10.42 13.31
CA ALA A 26 -1.50 9.45 14.39
C ALA A 26 -0.33 9.50 15.39
N MET A 27 0.91 9.60 14.91
CA MET A 27 2.09 9.74 15.78
C MET A 27 2.07 11.04 16.62
N PRO A 28 1.84 12.24 16.06
CA PRO A 28 1.69 13.44 16.89
C PRO A 28 0.54 13.29 17.90
N LEU A 29 -0.61 12.73 17.50
CA LEU A 29 -1.72 12.53 18.44
C LEU A 29 -1.35 11.59 19.59
N LYS A 30 -0.55 10.55 19.34
CA LYS A 30 -0.02 9.67 20.37
C LYS A 30 0.89 10.38 21.36
N TYR A 31 1.81 11.23 20.89
CA TYR A 31 2.79 11.88 21.77
C TYR A 31 2.28 13.15 22.44
N TYR A 32 1.40 13.92 21.79
CA TYR A 32 0.88 15.18 22.34
C TYR A 32 -0.39 15.00 23.18
N TYR A 33 -1.20 13.98 22.91
CA TYR A 33 -2.49 13.75 23.58
C TYR A 33 -2.56 12.43 24.34
N ASP A 34 -1.46 11.67 24.44
CA ASP A 34 -1.39 10.35 25.11
C ASP A 34 -2.51 9.38 24.70
N LYS A 35 -3.00 9.50 23.46
CA LYS A 35 -4.06 8.64 22.89
C LYS A 35 -3.48 7.65 21.88
N PRO A 36 -2.94 6.50 22.32
CA PRO A 36 -2.34 5.49 21.43
C PRO A 36 -3.40 4.76 20.57
N GLU A 37 -4.68 4.88 20.89
CA GLU A 37 -5.79 4.21 20.20
C GLU A 37 -5.88 4.61 18.72
N ALA A 38 -5.63 5.88 18.41
CA ALA A 38 -5.66 6.39 17.04
C ALA A 38 -4.56 5.76 16.18
N VAL A 39 -3.36 5.58 16.73
CA VAL A 39 -2.25 4.88 16.05
C VAL A 39 -2.60 3.42 15.82
N LYS A 40 -3.27 2.77 16.76
CA LYS A 40 -3.68 1.38 16.60
C LYS A 40 -4.68 1.22 15.44
N ILE A 41 -5.71 2.08 15.37
CA ILE A 41 -6.72 2.01 14.30
C ILE A 41 -6.11 2.36 12.94
N ILE A 42 -5.42 3.50 12.84
CA ILE A 42 -4.83 3.97 11.57
C ILE A 42 -3.70 3.05 11.13
N GLY A 43 -2.90 2.55 12.06
CA GLY A 43 -1.81 1.60 11.80
C GLY A 43 -2.33 0.26 11.30
N MET A 44 -3.41 -0.27 11.87
CA MET A 44 -4.06 -1.48 11.35
C MET A 44 -4.63 -1.27 9.94
N ALA A 45 -5.28 -0.13 9.68
CA ALA A 45 -5.81 0.19 8.36
C ALA A 45 -4.70 0.30 7.31
N HIS A 46 -3.60 1.00 7.63
CA HIS A 46 -2.42 1.10 6.78
C HIS A 46 -1.78 -0.26 6.53
N GLY A 47 -1.61 -1.09 7.58
CA GLY A 47 -1.03 -2.44 7.43
C GLY A 47 -1.82 -3.34 6.46
N ILE A 48 -3.16 -3.27 6.47
CA ILE A 48 -4.01 -4.02 5.54
C ILE A 48 -3.82 -3.52 4.11
N LEU A 49 -3.85 -2.20 3.90
CA LEU A 49 -3.67 -1.58 2.60
C LEU A 49 -2.26 -1.88 2.03
N PHE A 50 -1.23 -1.87 2.86
CA PHE A 50 0.14 -2.23 2.50
C PHE A 50 0.24 -3.69 2.03
N MET A 51 -0.41 -4.62 2.74
CA MET A 51 -0.46 -6.03 2.35
C MET A 51 -1.16 -6.22 1.00
N LEU A 52 -2.31 -5.55 0.78
CA LEU A 52 -3.03 -5.58 -0.49
C LEU A 52 -2.17 -5.02 -1.64
N TYR A 53 -1.45 -3.93 -1.40
CA TYR A 53 -0.53 -3.35 -2.38
C TYR A 53 0.59 -4.33 -2.76
N THR A 54 1.25 -4.93 -1.75
CA THR A 54 2.37 -5.85 -1.96
C THR A 54 1.96 -7.11 -2.71
N ILE A 55 0.79 -7.69 -2.38
CA ILE A 55 0.25 -8.85 -3.10
C ILE A 55 -0.04 -8.51 -4.57
N ASN A 56 -0.69 -7.36 -4.84
CA ASN A 56 -0.96 -6.92 -6.20
C ASN A 56 0.34 -6.70 -7.00
N LEU A 57 1.36 -6.14 -6.36
CA LEU A 57 2.67 -5.91 -6.97
C LEU A 57 3.36 -7.23 -7.33
N LEU A 58 3.34 -8.22 -6.44
CA LEU A 58 3.90 -9.55 -6.69
C LEU A 58 3.19 -10.27 -7.85
N ILE A 59 1.85 -10.22 -7.90
CA ILE A 59 1.07 -10.85 -8.97
C ILE A 59 1.42 -10.24 -10.34
N ILE A 60 1.52 -8.90 -10.39
CA ILE A 60 1.83 -8.19 -11.65
C ILE A 60 3.29 -8.44 -12.07
N GLN A 61 4.22 -8.46 -11.12
CA GLN A 61 5.63 -8.79 -11.40
C GLN A 61 5.78 -10.22 -11.92
N GLY A 62 5.12 -11.20 -11.30
CA GLY A 62 5.12 -12.59 -11.78
C GLY A 62 4.55 -12.72 -13.20
N LYS A 63 3.45 -12.02 -13.49
CA LYS A 63 2.85 -11.97 -14.83
C LYS A 63 3.78 -11.35 -15.88
N LEU A 64 4.48 -10.27 -15.52
CA LEU A 64 5.46 -9.61 -16.40
C LEU A 64 6.66 -10.50 -16.70
N ILE A 65 7.21 -11.19 -15.68
CA ILE A 65 8.36 -12.08 -15.85
C ILE A 65 7.99 -13.27 -16.74
N LEU A 66 6.83 -13.91 -16.50
CA LEU A 66 6.35 -15.01 -17.33
C LEU A 66 6.12 -14.58 -18.79
N PHE A 67 5.50 -13.42 -19.00
CA PHE A 67 5.27 -12.88 -20.34
C PHE A 67 6.60 -12.55 -21.07
N SER A 68 7.58 -12.00 -20.36
CA SER A 68 8.92 -11.73 -20.90
C SER A 68 9.60 -13.01 -21.42
N GLN A 69 9.51 -14.11 -20.66
CA GLN A 69 10.10 -15.40 -21.05
C GLN A 69 9.42 -16.06 -22.25
N THR A 70 8.11 -15.86 -22.42
CA THR A 70 7.37 -16.38 -23.57
C THR A 70 7.61 -15.59 -24.86
N ASN A 71 8.06 -14.34 -24.78
CA ASN A 71 8.29 -13.47 -25.93
C ASN A 71 9.76 -13.50 -26.43
N LEU A 72 10.64 -14.17 -25.69
CA LEU A 72 12.04 -14.43 -26.04
C LEU A 72 12.27 -15.88 -26.54
N ARG A 73 11.20 -16.65 -26.72
CA ARG A 73 11.17 -17.96 -27.38
C ARG A 73 10.33 -17.86 -28.64
#